data_AF-A0A3D3UZF0-F1
#
_entry.id   AF-A0A3D3UZF0-F1
#
_cell.length_a   1.000
_cell.length_b   1.000
_cell.length_c   1.000
_cell.angle_alpha   90.00
_cell.angle_beta   90.00
_cell.angle_gamma   90.00
#
_symmetry.space_group_name_H-M   'P 1'
#
loop_
_entity.id
_entity.type
_entity.pdbx_description
1 polymer ?
#
loop_
_entity_poly.entity_id
_entity_poly.type
_entity_poly.pdbx_seq_one_letter_code
_entity_poly.pdbx_strand_id
1 'polypeptide(L)'
;MRTTRYNKNTTARNNRGERGMRWFVVLALFLMAQAVLLAGLDPTRSDVIVVHPTNNSVVVGTILVQIAVDQNVDAVKVEIYVDGIKVEEDSSAPYEYSWNTDTLERGSIHSIQAKAYDKGGYVRTSPTVSVTVGDPKQPVTFVDLNLEKAVRSALKISSDQPITRADMARLTNLSVRNKSIQNLSGLECAINLKELRLNNNQISDLCPLSTLTNLKWLYMDNNQISDILPLANLFNLHTLSLSNNRISDIQPLSNLVNMEWLDLSNNQIGDINPLANLTNLKWLILNNNQISDISALVSNAGLGKGKLVEFRNNLLDLSPGSDDMQNIETLRSRGVTVRY
;
A
#
# COMPACT_ATOMS: atom_id res chain seq x y z
N MET A 1 38.08 -59.48 -18.98
CA MET A 1 36.62 -59.45 -18.74
C MET A 1 36.34 -58.46 -17.61
N ARG A 2 35.32 -57.64 -17.81
CA ARG A 2 34.96 -56.43 -17.04
C ARG A 2 34.85 -56.69 -15.54
N THR A 3 35.56 -55.91 -14.72
CA THR A 3 35.26 -55.72 -13.31
C THR A 3 34.97 -54.24 -13.04
N THR A 4 33.98 -54.05 -12.18
CA THR A 4 33.09 -52.90 -12.01
C THR A 4 33.74 -51.70 -11.33
N ARG A 5 33.44 -50.51 -11.86
CA ARG A 5 33.65 -49.19 -11.25
C ARG A 5 32.87 -49.06 -9.94
N TYR A 6 33.51 -48.59 -8.88
CA TYR A 6 32.86 -47.90 -7.77
C TYR A 6 33.51 -46.53 -7.64
N ASN A 7 33.01 -45.56 -8.41
CA ASN A 7 33.46 -44.18 -8.34
C ASN A 7 32.40 -43.39 -7.56
N LYS A 8 32.81 -42.85 -6.40
CA LYS A 8 32.03 -41.92 -5.59
C LYS A 8 31.81 -40.66 -6.41
N ASN A 9 30.57 -40.41 -6.83
CA ASN A 9 30.11 -39.12 -7.34
C ASN A 9 28.71 -38.86 -6.79
N THR A 10 28.64 -38.42 -5.54
CA THR A 10 27.48 -37.71 -5.01
C THR A 10 27.53 -36.28 -5.53
N THR A 11 26.73 -36.02 -6.55
CA THR A 11 26.40 -34.69 -7.07
C THR A 11 25.62 -33.91 -6.01
N ALA A 12 26.35 -33.21 -5.14
CA ALA A 12 25.79 -32.10 -4.37
C ALA A 12 25.52 -30.94 -5.34
N ARG A 13 24.32 -30.92 -5.94
CA ARG A 13 23.84 -29.80 -6.74
C ARG A 13 23.69 -28.58 -5.84
N ASN A 14 24.44 -27.54 -6.17
CA ASN A 14 24.31 -26.18 -5.65
C ASN A 14 22.85 -25.70 -5.69
N ASN A 15 22.19 -25.68 -4.53
CA ASN A 15 20.94 -24.96 -4.27
C ASN A 15 21.18 -23.80 -3.29
N ARG A 16 22.21 -23.00 -3.55
CA ARG A 16 22.48 -21.73 -2.86
C ARG A 16 22.55 -20.53 -3.80
N GLY A 17 22.01 -20.64 -5.02
CA GLY A 17 22.02 -19.58 -6.03
C GLY A 17 20.70 -18.81 -6.20
N GLU A 18 19.56 -19.36 -5.79
CA GLU A 18 18.25 -18.78 -6.17
C GLU A 18 17.51 -18.06 -5.04
N ARG A 19 17.98 -18.15 -3.79
CA ARG A 19 17.44 -17.34 -2.67
C ARG A 19 18.15 -15.99 -2.49
N GLY A 20 19.26 -15.76 -3.20
CA GLY A 20 20.06 -14.54 -3.12
C GLY A 20 19.75 -13.48 -4.19
N MET A 21 18.99 -13.80 -5.25
CA MET A 21 18.75 -12.87 -6.36
C MET A 21 17.42 -12.08 -6.29
N ARG A 22 16.52 -12.41 -5.35
CA ARG A 22 15.30 -11.62 -5.10
C ARG A 22 15.49 -10.47 -4.10
N TRP A 23 16.65 -10.40 -3.43
CA TRP A 23 16.97 -9.40 -2.41
C TRP A 23 17.76 -8.19 -2.95
N PHE A 24 18.29 -8.24 -4.18
CA PHE A 24 19.10 -7.15 -4.74
C PHE A 24 18.30 -6.08 -5.50
N VAL A 25 17.03 -6.31 -5.83
CA VAL A 25 16.20 -5.29 -6.51
C VAL A 25 15.52 -4.35 -5.50
N VAL A 26 15.32 -4.78 -4.25
CA VAL A 26 14.67 -3.96 -3.21
C VAL A 26 15.70 -3.13 -2.42
N LEU A 27 16.95 -3.58 -2.30
CA LEU A 27 18.01 -2.83 -1.61
C LEU A 27 18.68 -1.77 -2.50
N ALA A 28 18.60 -1.89 -3.83
CA ALA A 28 19.20 -0.93 -4.77
C ALA A 28 18.44 0.41 -4.87
N LEU A 29 17.19 0.47 -4.41
CA LEU A 29 16.43 1.72 -4.26
C LEU A 29 16.66 2.41 -2.90
N PHE A 30 17.28 1.72 -1.93
CA PHE A 30 17.40 2.21 -0.55
C PHE A 30 18.67 3.02 -0.27
N LEU A 31 19.62 3.10 -1.22
CA LEU A 31 20.87 3.86 -1.07
C LEU A 31 20.94 5.17 -1.86
N MET A 32 19.92 5.50 -2.67
CA MET A 32 19.83 6.84 -3.30
C MET A 32 19.16 7.89 -2.40
N ALA A 33 18.47 7.48 -1.33
CA ALA A 33 17.67 8.37 -0.50
C ALA A 33 18.45 9.17 0.56
N GLN A 34 19.74 8.88 0.80
CA GLN A 34 20.49 9.49 1.92
C GLN A 34 21.32 10.73 1.57
N ALA A 35 21.15 11.33 0.38
CA ALA A 35 21.89 12.53 -0.02
C ALA A 35 21.05 13.66 -0.65
N VAL A 36 19.71 13.62 -0.58
CA VAL A 36 18.82 14.60 -1.28
C VAL A 36 18.04 15.48 -0.31
N LEU A 37 18.38 15.46 0.97
CA LEU A 37 17.77 16.33 1.99
C LEU A 37 18.40 17.73 1.99
N LEU A 38 18.30 18.47 0.87
CA LEU A 38 18.65 19.90 0.83
C LEU A 38 17.99 20.73 -0.29
N ALA A 39 17.03 20.19 -1.05
CA ALA A 39 16.39 20.94 -2.13
C ALA A 39 14.85 20.81 -2.25
N GLY A 40 14.18 20.04 -1.38
CA GLY A 40 12.71 19.99 -1.40
C GLY A 40 12.07 19.50 -2.71
N LEU A 41 12.80 18.75 -3.54
CA LEU A 41 12.29 18.10 -4.75
C LEU A 41 12.84 16.67 -4.80
N ASP A 42 11.94 15.69 -4.90
CA ASP A 42 12.27 14.29 -5.20
C ASP A 42 12.13 14.07 -6.72
N PRO A 43 13.25 13.99 -7.48
CA PRO A 43 13.21 13.78 -8.93
C PRO A 43 12.85 12.34 -9.34
N THR A 44 12.60 11.42 -8.40
CA THR A 44 12.20 10.04 -8.71
C THR A 44 10.70 9.79 -8.60
N ARG A 45 9.95 10.71 -7.98
CA ARG A 45 8.49 10.72 -8.03
C ARG A 45 8.06 11.35 -9.35
N SER A 46 7.65 10.52 -10.30
CA SER A 46 6.97 11.05 -11.48
C SER A 46 5.72 11.78 -11.00
N ASP A 47 5.62 13.06 -11.35
CA ASP A 47 4.47 13.94 -11.07
C ASP A 47 3.12 13.40 -11.58
N VAL A 48 3.17 12.36 -12.43
CA VAL A 48 2.03 11.60 -12.94
C VAL A 48 2.39 10.13 -12.85
N ILE A 49 1.53 9.32 -12.24
CA ILE A 49 1.75 7.88 -12.09
C ILE A 49 0.47 7.10 -12.36
N VAL A 50 0.63 5.93 -12.98
CA VAL A 50 -0.42 4.90 -13.01
C VAL A 50 -0.39 4.20 -11.65
N VAL A 51 -1.37 4.46 -10.78
CA VAL A 51 -1.45 3.85 -9.44
C VAL A 51 -2.12 2.48 -9.45
N HIS A 52 -2.99 2.25 -10.42
CA HIS A 52 -3.59 0.95 -10.68
C HIS A 52 -3.78 0.75 -12.18
N PRO A 53 -3.53 -0.44 -12.71
CA PRO A 53 -2.87 -1.59 -12.08
C PRO A 53 -1.38 -1.32 -11.79
N THR A 54 -0.71 -2.18 -11.01
CA THR A 54 0.74 -2.07 -10.74
C THR A 54 1.58 -2.70 -11.85
N ASN A 55 2.83 -2.25 -12.00
CA ASN A 55 3.74 -2.80 -13.00
C ASN A 55 3.97 -4.30 -12.80
N ASN A 56 3.93 -5.06 -13.89
CA ASN A 56 4.02 -6.51 -13.98
C ASN A 56 2.86 -7.28 -13.30
N SER A 57 1.75 -6.62 -13.00
CA SER A 57 0.57 -7.30 -12.45
C SER A 57 -0.16 -8.13 -13.51
N VAL A 58 -0.93 -9.10 -13.02
CA VAL A 58 -1.84 -9.90 -13.84
C VAL A 58 -3.25 -9.35 -13.70
N VAL A 59 -3.87 -8.99 -14.81
CA VAL A 59 -5.21 -8.39 -14.87
C VAL A 59 -6.20 -9.35 -15.51
N VAL A 60 -7.44 -9.35 -15.01
CA VAL A 60 -8.53 -10.22 -15.46
C VAL A 60 -9.85 -9.47 -15.31
N GLY A 61 -10.74 -9.61 -16.29
CA GLY A 61 -12.06 -8.99 -16.25
C GLY A 61 -12.02 -7.50 -16.53
N THR A 62 -12.96 -6.77 -15.92
CA THR A 62 -12.94 -5.31 -15.93
C THR A 62 -12.09 -4.81 -14.77
N ILE A 63 -11.07 -4.01 -15.09
CA ILE A 63 -10.21 -3.32 -14.12
C ILE A 63 -10.41 -1.81 -14.22
N LEU A 64 -10.09 -1.10 -13.14
CA LEU A 64 -10.11 0.36 -13.11
C LEU A 64 -8.68 0.89 -13.19
N VAL A 65 -8.26 1.38 -14.35
CA VAL A 65 -6.99 2.09 -14.48
C VAL A 65 -7.13 3.43 -13.76
N GLN A 66 -6.24 3.71 -12.81
CA GLN A 66 -6.27 4.92 -11.99
C GLN A 66 -4.96 5.68 -12.13
N ILE A 67 -5.05 6.98 -12.34
CA ILE A 67 -3.90 7.87 -12.46
C ILE A 67 -3.88 8.81 -11.24
N ALA A 68 -2.74 8.88 -10.57
CA ALA A 68 -2.48 9.95 -9.61
C ALA A 68 -1.61 11.02 -10.28
N VAL A 69 -1.99 12.26 -10.00
CA VAL A 69 -1.25 13.44 -10.42
C VAL A 69 -0.86 14.18 -9.14
N ASP A 70 0.40 14.57 -9.04
CA ASP A 70 0.92 15.32 -7.91
C ASP A 70 0.13 16.62 -7.73
N GLN A 71 -0.20 17.00 -6.50
CA GLN A 71 -1.00 18.19 -6.21
C GLN A 71 -0.34 19.50 -6.66
N ASN A 72 0.98 19.53 -6.87
CA ASN A 72 1.69 20.70 -7.40
C ASN A 72 1.61 20.79 -8.92
N VAL A 73 1.03 19.78 -9.57
CA VAL A 73 0.73 19.80 -10.98
C VAL A 73 -0.66 20.40 -11.13
N ASP A 74 -0.72 21.64 -11.61
CA ASP A 74 -1.95 22.33 -12.03
C ASP A 74 -2.54 21.68 -13.30
N ALA A 75 -2.76 20.36 -13.26
CA ALA A 75 -3.31 19.59 -14.37
C ALA A 75 -4.71 20.09 -14.70
N VAL A 76 -4.91 20.40 -15.97
CA VAL A 76 -6.23 20.72 -16.55
C VAL A 76 -6.79 19.58 -17.37
N LYS A 77 -5.94 18.59 -17.68
CA LYS A 77 -6.29 17.45 -18.50
C LYS A 77 -5.32 16.29 -18.23
N VAL A 78 -5.86 15.08 -18.11
CA VAL A 78 -5.11 13.84 -18.09
C VAL A 78 -5.61 12.95 -19.21
N GLU A 79 -4.68 12.44 -20.02
CA GLU A 79 -4.96 11.46 -21.07
C GLU A 79 -4.39 10.10 -20.66
N ILE A 80 -5.17 9.04 -20.82
CA ILE A 80 -4.77 7.66 -20.51
C ILE A 80 -4.58 6.90 -21.82
N TYR A 81 -3.50 6.13 -21.89
CA TYR A 81 -3.09 5.39 -23.06
C TYR A 81 -2.93 3.91 -22.75
N VAL A 82 -3.43 3.05 -23.64
CA VAL A 82 -3.15 1.60 -23.67
C VAL A 82 -2.49 1.28 -25.01
N ASP A 83 -1.31 0.69 -24.99
CA ASP A 83 -0.49 0.37 -26.17
C ASP A 83 -0.25 1.56 -27.10
N GLY A 84 -0.07 2.74 -26.50
CA GLY A 84 0.13 4.00 -27.21
C GLY A 84 -1.14 4.60 -27.82
N ILE A 85 -2.29 3.93 -27.69
CA ILE A 85 -3.60 4.44 -28.14
C ILE A 85 -4.28 5.16 -26.98
N LYS A 86 -4.73 6.41 -27.20
CA LYS A 86 -5.51 7.15 -26.20
C LYS A 86 -6.86 6.46 -26.00
N VAL A 87 -7.15 6.06 -24.77
CA VAL A 87 -8.39 5.36 -24.39
C VAL A 87 -9.33 6.22 -23.56
N GLU A 88 -8.81 7.21 -22.84
CA GLU A 88 -9.60 8.09 -21.98
C GLU A 88 -8.97 9.49 -21.89
N GLU A 89 -9.80 10.48 -21.61
CA GLU A 89 -9.39 11.85 -21.31
C GLU A 89 -10.29 12.49 -20.26
N ASP A 90 -9.69 12.89 -19.15
CA ASP A 90 -10.38 13.52 -18.03
C ASP A 90 -9.87 14.95 -17.83
N SER A 91 -10.79 15.90 -17.62
CA SER A 91 -10.47 17.31 -17.35
C SER A 91 -10.42 17.65 -15.86
N SER A 92 -10.80 16.71 -15.00
CA SER A 92 -10.78 16.85 -13.54
C SER A 92 -10.67 15.49 -12.87
N ALA A 93 -9.97 15.44 -11.73
CA ALA A 93 -9.91 14.23 -10.91
C ALA A 93 -11.32 13.80 -10.41
N PRO A 94 -11.56 12.50 -10.16
CA PRO A 94 -10.62 11.39 -10.29
C PRO A 94 -10.33 11.03 -11.75
N TYR A 95 -9.08 10.70 -12.05
CA TYR A 95 -8.60 10.35 -13.40
C TYR A 95 -8.61 8.83 -13.57
N GLU A 96 -9.61 8.29 -14.26
CA GLU A 96 -9.89 6.86 -14.24
C GLU A 96 -10.40 6.33 -15.58
N TYR A 97 -9.99 5.11 -15.95
CA TYR A 97 -10.49 4.41 -17.13
C TYR A 97 -10.91 2.99 -16.79
N SER A 98 -12.16 2.63 -17.12
CA SER A 98 -12.66 1.27 -16.96
C SER A 98 -12.26 0.42 -18.17
N TRP A 99 -11.31 -0.48 -17.97
CA TRP A 99 -10.76 -1.31 -19.03
C TRP A 99 -11.22 -2.76 -18.91
N ASN A 100 -11.95 -3.24 -19.93
CA ASN A 100 -12.34 -4.64 -20.03
C ASN A 100 -11.26 -5.45 -20.76
N THR A 101 -10.69 -6.44 -20.08
CA THR A 101 -9.64 -7.32 -20.64
C THR A 101 -10.15 -8.67 -21.11
N ASP A 102 -11.45 -8.98 -21.00
CA ASP A 102 -12.02 -10.30 -21.29
C ASP A 102 -11.91 -10.70 -22.77
N THR A 103 -11.81 -9.72 -23.67
CA THR A 103 -11.69 -9.94 -25.12
C THR A 103 -10.24 -10.05 -25.60
N LEU A 104 -9.27 -9.84 -24.71
CA LEU A 104 -7.84 -9.83 -25.06
C LEU A 104 -7.25 -11.25 -25.01
N GLU A 105 -6.14 -11.44 -25.74
CA GLU A 105 -5.46 -12.73 -25.77
C GLU A 105 -4.81 -13.04 -24.41
N ARG A 106 -4.97 -14.27 -23.92
CA ARG A 106 -4.38 -14.68 -22.63
C ARG A 106 -2.86 -14.71 -22.72
N GLY A 107 -2.19 -14.18 -21.71
CA GLY A 107 -0.73 -14.08 -21.67
C GLY A 107 -0.17 -12.93 -22.51
N SER A 108 -1.00 -12.19 -23.25
CA SER A 108 -0.59 -10.96 -23.90
C SER A 108 -0.19 -9.91 -22.86
N ILE A 109 0.82 -9.10 -23.22
CA ILE A 109 1.32 -8.01 -22.40
C ILE A 109 0.86 -6.70 -23.04
N HIS A 110 0.28 -5.84 -22.23
CA HIS A 110 -0.19 -4.52 -22.62
C HIS A 110 0.49 -3.44 -21.78
N SER A 111 0.69 -2.29 -22.39
CA SER A 111 1.36 -1.14 -21.77
C SER A 111 0.36 -0.04 -21.46
N ILE A 112 0.48 0.57 -20.28
CA ILE A 112 -0.35 1.66 -19.80
C ILE A 112 0.56 2.87 -19.50
N GLN A 113 0.17 4.03 -20.00
CA GLN A 113 0.79 5.32 -19.68
C GLN A 113 -0.28 6.39 -19.51
N ALA A 114 0.07 7.45 -18.77
CA ALA A 114 -0.75 8.65 -18.69
C ALA A 114 0.08 9.89 -19.01
N LYS A 115 -0.60 10.90 -19.55
CA LYS A 115 -0.04 12.24 -19.76
C LYS A 115 -0.89 13.28 -19.04
N ALA A 116 -0.29 14.09 -18.19
CA ALA A 116 -0.97 15.24 -17.59
C ALA A 116 -0.49 16.53 -18.24
N TYR A 117 -1.45 17.40 -18.57
CA TYR A 117 -1.24 18.69 -19.21
C TYR A 117 -1.61 19.78 -18.21
N ASP A 118 -0.74 20.77 -18.02
CA ASP A 118 -1.03 21.94 -17.20
C ASP A 118 -1.48 23.16 -18.03
N LYS A 119 -1.91 24.22 -17.34
CA LYS A 119 -2.33 25.48 -17.97
C LYS A 119 -1.22 26.16 -18.78
N GLY A 120 0.04 25.89 -18.45
CA GLY A 120 1.21 26.42 -19.15
C GLY A 120 1.55 25.66 -20.43
N GLY A 121 0.82 24.58 -20.73
CA GLY A 121 1.06 23.71 -21.87
C GLY A 121 2.18 22.70 -21.65
N TYR A 122 2.72 22.60 -20.43
CA TYR A 122 3.72 21.59 -20.09
C TYR A 122 3.04 20.22 -19.93
N VAL A 123 3.70 19.19 -20.46
CA VAL A 123 3.20 17.82 -20.50
C VAL A 123 4.12 16.92 -19.69
N ARG A 124 3.55 16.27 -18.69
CA ARG A 124 4.22 15.23 -17.92
C ARG A 124 3.71 13.88 -18.35
N THR A 125 4.61 12.91 -18.48
CA THR A 125 4.28 11.54 -18.87
C THR A 125 4.66 10.61 -17.73
N SER A 126 3.77 9.67 -17.40
CA SER A 126 4.05 8.65 -16.39
C SER A 126 5.10 7.64 -16.90
N PRO A 127 5.76 6.91 -15.99
CA PRO A 127 6.40 5.66 -16.35
C PRO A 127 5.39 4.70 -17.00
N THR A 128 5.89 3.79 -17.83
CA THR A 128 5.08 2.72 -18.41
C THR A 128 4.78 1.65 -17.37
N VAL A 129 3.51 1.30 -17.20
CA VAL A 129 3.06 0.10 -16.49
C VAL A 129 2.78 -0.98 -17.51
N SER A 130 3.47 -2.11 -17.41
CA SER A 130 3.17 -3.31 -18.21
C SER A 130 2.31 -4.26 -17.41
N VAL A 131 1.25 -4.80 -18.00
CA VAL A 131 0.40 -5.82 -17.38
C VAL A 131 0.21 -7.02 -18.29
N THR A 132 -0.02 -8.18 -17.68
CA THR A 132 -0.29 -9.43 -18.40
C THR A 132 -1.76 -9.80 -18.27
N VAL A 133 -2.42 -10.13 -19.38
CA VAL A 133 -3.81 -10.64 -19.36
C VAL A 133 -3.80 -12.06 -18.81
N GLY A 134 -4.43 -12.27 -17.65
CA GLY A 134 -4.49 -13.55 -16.98
C GLY A 134 -5.57 -14.49 -17.55
N ASP A 135 -5.49 -15.78 -17.19
CA ASP A 135 -6.60 -16.69 -17.46
C ASP A 135 -7.69 -16.48 -16.40
N PRO A 136 -8.92 -16.06 -16.78
CA PRO A 136 -10.02 -15.88 -15.83
C PRO A 136 -10.38 -17.16 -15.07
N LYS A 137 -10.18 -18.33 -15.68
CA LYS A 137 -10.51 -19.63 -15.09
C LYS A 137 -9.39 -20.20 -14.22
N GLN A 138 -8.25 -19.51 -14.10
CA GLN A 138 -7.14 -19.98 -13.28
C GLN A 138 -7.58 -20.08 -11.81
N PRO A 139 -7.46 -21.25 -11.16
CA PRO A 139 -7.74 -21.39 -9.74
C PRO A 139 -6.76 -20.58 -8.88
N VAL A 140 -7.28 -19.99 -7.80
CA VAL A 140 -6.50 -19.28 -6.78
C VAL A 140 -6.34 -20.21 -5.57
N THR A 141 -5.09 -20.35 -5.13
CA THR A 141 -4.74 -21.20 -3.99
C THR A 141 -4.66 -20.37 -2.72
N PHE A 142 -5.29 -20.85 -1.66
CA PHE A 142 -5.21 -20.28 -0.32
C PHE A 142 -4.46 -21.24 0.60
N VAL A 143 -3.52 -20.72 1.38
CA VAL A 143 -2.83 -21.50 2.41
C VAL A 143 -3.69 -21.60 3.66
N ASP A 144 -4.39 -20.51 4.00
CA ASP A 144 -5.29 -20.44 5.15
C ASP A 144 -6.72 -20.84 4.75
N LEU A 145 -7.19 -21.98 5.28
CA LEU A 145 -8.51 -22.51 4.98
C LEU A 145 -9.65 -21.66 5.55
N ASN A 146 -9.41 -20.91 6.62
CA ASN A 146 -10.42 -20.00 7.17
C ASN A 146 -10.58 -18.78 6.26
N LEU A 147 -9.47 -18.28 5.69
CA LEU A 147 -9.50 -17.25 4.67
C LEU A 147 -10.23 -17.73 3.42
N GLU A 148 -9.88 -18.92 2.91
CA GLU A 148 -10.53 -19.52 1.75
C GLU A 148 -12.05 -19.61 1.95
N LYS A 149 -12.51 -20.16 3.07
CA LYS A 149 -13.94 -20.28 3.41
C LYS A 149 -14.63 -18.92 3.44
N ALA A 150 -13.96 -17.91 3.96
CA ALA A 150 -14.53 -16.57 4.05
C ALA A 150 -14.63 -15.90 2.68
N VAL A 151 -13.59 -16.02 1.84
CA VAL A 151 -13.60 -15.55 0.44
C VAL A 151 -14.70 -16.25 -0.34
N ARG A 152 -14.79 -17.58 -0.23
CA ARG A 152 -15.84 -18.41 -0.84
C ARG A 152 -17.23 -17.92 -0.44
N SER A 153 -17.44 -17.65 0.84
CA SER A 153 -18.72 -17.14 1.36
C SER A 153 -19.04 -15.74 0.82
N ALA A 154 -18.05 -14.84 0.78
CA ALA A 154 -18.21 -13.48 0.26
C ALA A 154 -18.57 -13.48 -1.24
N LEU A 155 -18.00 -14.40 -2.01
CA LEU A 155 -18.23 -14.54 -3.45
C LEU A 155 -19.42 -15.44 -3.80
N LYS A 156 -20.04 -16.09 -2.80
CA LYS A 156 -21.15 -17.04 -2.95
C LYS A 156 -20.80 -18.23 -3.85
N ILE A 157 -19.59 -18.77 -3.69
CA ILE A 157 -19.10 -19.93 -4.44
C ILE A 157 -19.34 -21.20 -3.61
N SER A 158 -19.80 -22.28 -4.21
CA SER A 158 -20.00 -23.56 -3.52
C SER A 158 -18.67 -24.27 -3.25
N SER A 159 -18.59 -25.13 -2.22
CA SER A 159 -17.32 -25.76 -1.79
C SER A 159 -16.70 -26.73 -2.80
N ASP A 160 -17.47 -27.21 -3.77
CA ASP A 160 -17.05 -28.11 -4.84
C ASP A 160 -16.44 -27.38 -6.05
N GLN A 161 -16.59 -26.05 -6.13
CA GLN A 161 -16.07 -25.24 -7.22
C GLN A 161 -14.73 -24.57 -6.83
N PRO A 162 -13.75 -24.47 -7.74
CA PRO A 162 -12.55 -23.68 -7.48
C PRO A 162 -12.90 -22.19 -7.39
N ILE A 163 -12.20 -21.45 -6.52
CA ILE A 163 -12.20 -19.99 -6.56
C ILE A 163 -11.25 -19.59 -7.69
N THR A 164 -11.72 -18.85 -8.68
CA THR A 164 -10.91 -18.45 -9.85
C THR A 164 -10.41 -17.01 -9.77
N ARG A 165 -9.47 -16.61 -10.64
CA ARG A 165 -9.05 -15.21 -10.77
C ARG A 165 -10.21 -14.27 -11.13
N ALA A 166 -11.11 -14.70 -12.01
CA ALA A 166 -12.30 -13.91 -12.34
C ALA A 166 -13.22 -13.71 -11.13
N ASP A 167 -13.33 -14.73 -10.26
CA ASP A 167 -14.07 -14.58 -9.01
C ASP A 167 -13.41 -13.57 -8.07
N MET A 168 -12.09 -13.65 -7.91
CA MET A 168 -11.33 -12.72 -7.06
C MET A 168 -11.39 -11.28 -7.57
N ALA A 169 -11.43 -11.06 -8.88
CA ALA A 169 -11.61 -9.72 -9.47
C ALA A 169 -12.96 -9.08 -9.10
N ARG A 170 -13.96 -9.86 -8.67
CA ARG A 170 -15.26 -9.36 -8.20
C ARG A 170 -15.26 -8.99 -6.71
N LEU A 171 -14.23 -9.36 -5.96
CA LEU A 171 -14.16 -9.12 -4.53
C LEU A 171 -13.78 -7.65 -4.25
N THR A 172 -14.75 -6.82 -3.89
CA THR A 172 -14.51 -5.41 -3.57
C THR A 172 -14.44 -5.13 -2.07
N ASN A 173 -15.05 -5.97 -1.24
CA ASN A 173 -15.04 -5.82 0.21
C ASN A 173 -14.93 -7.20 0.86
N LEU A 174 -14.09 -7.32 1.89
CA LEU A 174 -13.93 -8.57 2.64
C LEU A 174 -13.78 -8.27 4.13
N SER A 175 -14.56 -8.98 4.96
CA SER A 175 -14.45 -8.91 6.42
C SER A 175 -14.27 -10.30 7.01
N VAL A 176 -13.11 -10.52 7.64
CA VAL A 176 -12.70 -11.81 8.24
C VAL A 176 -12.19 -11.63 9.67
N ARG A 177 -12.89 -10.80 10.45
CA ARG A 177 -12.54 -10.53 11.85
C ARG A 177 -12.76 -11.76 12.74
N ASN A 178 -11.86 -12.00 13.70
CA ASN A 178 -11.94 -13.12 14.66
C ASN A 178 -12.05 -14.50 13.98
N LYS A 179 -11.21 -14.76 12.97
CA LYS A 179 -11.25 -16.01 12.19
C LYS A 179 -9.97 -16.85 12.32
N SER A 180 -9.07 -16.47 13.22
CA SER A 180 -7.76 -17.12 13.40
C SER A 180 -6.96 -17.19 12.11
N ILE A 181 -7.06 -16.14 11.27
CA ILE A 181 -6.31 -16.03 10.03
C ILE A 181 -4.84 -15.80 10.35
N GLN A 182 -3.94 -16.52 9.68
CA GLN A 182 -2.50 -16.34 9.80
C GLN A 182 -1.84 -15.95 8.48
N ASN A 183 -2.39 -16.42 7.35
CA ASN A 183 -1.77 -16.27 6.04
C ASN A 183 -2.75 -15.64 5.04
N LEU A 184 -2.28 -14.61 4.33
CA LEU A 184 -3.10 -13.82 3.39
C LEU A 184 -2.93 -14.23 1.92
N SER A 185 -2.12 -15.25 1.62
CA SER A 185 -1.88 -15.70 0.25
C SER A 185 -3.19 -16.07 -0.45
N GLY A 186 -3.30 -15.64 -1.70
CA GLY A 186 -4.51 -15.66 -2.51
C GLY A 186 -5.17 -14.29 -2.63
N LEU A 187 -5.04 -13.41 -1.61
CA LEU A 187 -5.62 -12.07 -1.67
C LEU A 187 -4.94 -11.14 -2.67
N GLU A 188 -3.70 -11.41 -3.09
CA GLU A 188 -3.01 -10.65 -4.13
C GLU A 188 -3.76 -10.67 -5.49
N CYS A 189 -4.71 -11.61 -5.66
CA CYS A 189 -5.58 -11.71 -6.83
C CYS A 189 -6.85 -10.84 -6.72
N ALA A 190 -7.18 -10.28 -5.55
CA ALA A 190 -8.35 -9.43 -5.33
C ALA A 190 -8.07 -7.97 -5.74
N ILE A 191 -7.65 -7.75 -6.98
CA ILE A 191 -7.12 -6.47 -7.47
C ILE A 191 -8.10 -5.27 -7.37
N ASN A 192 -9.39 -5.55 -7.25
CA ASN A 192 -10.46 -4.56 -7.10
C ASN A 192 -10.93 -4.38 -5.63
N LEU A 193 -10.22 -4.95 -4.66
CA LEU A 193 -10.55 -4.86 -3.24
C LEU A 193 -10.36 -3.43 -2.73
N LYS A 194 -11.41 -2.86 -2.15
CA LYS A 194 -11.48 -1.49 -1.62
C LYS A 194 -11.52 -1.46 -0.09
N GLU A 195 -12.15 -2.46 0.52
CA GLU A 195 -12.24 -2.57 1.97
C GLU A 195 -11.82 -3.96 2.46
N LEU A 196 -10.92 -3.98 3.45
CA LEU A 196 -10.45 -5.20 4.07
C LEU A 196 -10.43 -5.06 5.60
N ARG A 197 -11.23 -5.90 6.28
CA ARG A 197 -11.33 -5.96 7.75
C ARG A 197 -10.77 -7.29 8.26
N LEU A 198 -9.60 -7.24 8.87
CA LEU A 198 -8.79 -8.37 9.36
C LEU A 198 -8.56 -8.32 10.88
N ASN A 199 -9.30 -7.49 11.63
CA ASN A 199 -9.12 -7.33 13.07
C ASN A 199 -9.22 -8.67 13.85
N ASN A 200 -8.44 -8.79 14.92
CA ASN A 200 -8.42 -9.93 15.84
C ASN A 200 -8.09 -11.24 15.12
N ASN A 201 -6.91 -11.29 14.51
CA ASN A 201 -6.37 -12.48 13.86
C ASN A 201 -4.91 -12.69 14.32
N GLN A 202 -4.14 -13.49 13.60
CA GLN A 202 -2.76 -13.86 13.92
C GLN A 202 -1.83 -13.56 12.74
N ILE A 203 -2.12 -12.49 12.02
CA ILE A 203 -1.40 -12.10 10.80
C ILE A 203 -0.11 -11.38 11.17
N SER A 204 0.98 -11.72 10.50
CA SER A 204 2.26 -11.01 10.59
C SER A 204 2.81 -10.59 9.22
N ASP A 205 2.53 -11.37 8.17
CA ASP A 205 3.00 -11.10 6.81
C ASP A 205 1.92 -10.38 5.98
N LEU A 206 2.27 -9.18 5.51
CA LEU A 206 1.41 -8.34 4.69
C LEU A 206 1.77 -8.36 3.20
N CYS A 207 2.79 -9.12 2.77
CA CYS A 207 3.23 -9.15 1.37
C CYS A 207 2.09 -9.37 0.36
N PRO A 208 1.09 -10.24 0.61
CA PRO A 208 -0.05 -10.42 -0.30
C PRO A 208 -0.90 -9.17 -0.55
N LEU A 209 -0.77 -8.12 0.28
CA LEU A 209 -1.51 -6.87 0.12
C LEU A 209 -0.80 -5.84 -0.76
N SER A 210 0.48 -6.04 -1.08
CA SER A 210 1.35 -5.02 -1.71
C SER A 210 0.91 -4.50 -3.08
N THR A 211 0.08 -5.26 -3.79
CA THR A 211 -0.44 -4.91 -5.12
C THR A 211 -1.90 -4.42 -5.09
N LEU A 212 -2.55 -4.41 -3.91
CA LEU A 212 -3.96 -4.07 -3.76
C LEU A 212 -4.16 -2.56 -3.68
N THR A 213 -3.66 -1.84 -4.69
CA THR A 213 -3.61 -0.37 -4.70
C THR A 213 -4.99 0.30 -4.72
N ASN A 214 -6.07 -0.45 -4.96
CA ASN A 214 -7.44 0.01 -4.83
C ASN A 214 -7.96 0.06 -3.37
N LEU A 215 -7.20 -0.45 -2.39
CA LEU A 215 -7.58 -0.43 -0.99
C LEU A 215 -7.71 1.01 -0.47
N LYS A 216 -8.87 1.29 0.12
CA LYS A 216 -9.20 2.58 0.76
C LYS A 216 -9.34 2.45 2.27
N TRP A 217 -9.86 1.32 2.74
CA TRP A 217 -10.11 1.06 4.15
C TRP A 217 -9.47 -0.26 4.56
N LEU A 218 -8.49 -0.18 5.46
CA LEU A 218 -7.77 -1.34 5.98
C LEU A 218 -7.79 -1.34 7.51
N TYR A 219 -8.37 -2.38 8.08
CA TYR A 219 -8.45 -2.57 9.53
C TYR A 219 -7.80 -3.88 9.93
N MET A 220 -6.71 -3.83 10.68
CA MET A 220 -5.91 -5.00 11.09
C MET A 220 -5.51 -4.92 12.58
N ASP A 221 -6.38 -4.35 13.41
CA ASP A 221 -6.15 -4.25 14.84
C ASP A 221 -6.01 -5.64 15.48
N ASN A 222 -5.22 -5.75 16.56
CA ASN A 222 -5.02 -7.00 17.30
C ASN A 222 -4.52 -8.14 16.39
N ASN A 223 -3.34 -7.94 15.80
CA ASN A 223 -2.61 -8.93 15.01
C ASN A 223 -1.17 -9.04 15.54
N GLN A 224 -0.24 -9.55 14.73
CA GLN A 224 1.17 -9.75 15.07
C GLN A 224 2.09 -9.03 14.08
N ILE A 225 1.61 -7.90 13.53
CA ILE A 225 2.28 -7.15 12.47
C ILE A 225 3.43 -6.35 13.08
N SER A 226 4.60 -6.43 12.46
CA SER A 226 5.75 -5.56 12.77
C SER A 226 6.31 -4.86 11.53
N ASP A 227 6.20 -5.50 10.36
CA ASP A 227 6.61 -4.95 9.08
C ASP A 227 5.39 -4.47 8.29
N ILE A 228 5.38 -3.18 7.95
CA ILE A 228 4.33 -2.54 7.15
C ILE A 228 4.84 -2.01 5.80
N LEU A 229 6.06 -2.38 5.39
CA LEU A 229 6.60 -2.05 4.06
C LEU A 229 5.66 -2.42 2.91
N PRO A 230 4.92 -3.55 2.94
CA PRO A 230 3.93 -3.87 1.90
C PRO A 230 2.83 -2.82 1.71
N LEU A 231 2.62 -1.91 2.67
CA LEU A 231 1.60 -0.85 2.56
C LEU A 231 2.10 0.42 1.85
N ALA A 232 3.41 0.54 1.57
CA ALA A 232 4.05 1.79 1.14
C ALA A 232 3.47 2.42 -0.13
N ASN A 233 2.94 1.58 -1.03
CA ASN A 233 2.40 2.02 -2.33
C ASN A 233 0.87 1.99 -2.39
N LEU A 234 0.19 1.80 -1.27
CA LEU A 234 -1.27 1.82 -1.20
C LEU A 234 -1.79 3.26 -1.09
N PHE A 235 -1.44 4.09 -2.07
CA PHE A 235 -1.67 5.55 -2.06
C PHE A 235 -3.15 5.94 -1.92
N ASN A 236 -4.07 5.03 -2.23
CA ASN A 236 -5.51 5.23 -2.08
C ASN A 236 -6.03 4.96 -0.66
N LEU A 237 -5.19 4.61 0.31
CA LEU A 237 -5.64 4.42 1.70
C LEU A 237 -6.13 5.74 2.32
N HIS A 238 -7.39 5.73 2.74
CA HIS A 238 -8.03 6.82 3.49
C HIS A 238 -8.12 6.49 4.98
N THR A 239 -8.26 5.21 5.31
CA THR A 239 -8.35 4.72 6.68
C THR A 239 -7.44 3.53 6.88
N LEU A 240 -6.57 3.64 7.88
CA LEU A 240 -5.69 2.58 8.32
C LEU A 240 -5.78 2.43 9.84
N SER A 241 -6.17 1.24 10.28
CA SER A 241 -6.20 0.88 11.70
C SER A 241 -5.29 -0.32 11.93
N LEU A 242 -4.23 -0.11 12.70
CA LEU A 242 -3.18 -1.07 13.03
C LEU A 242 -2.95 -1.12 14.54
N SER A 243 -3.97 -0.80 15.33
CA SER A 243 -3.89 -0.77 16.79
C SER A 243 -3.55 -2.14 17.36
N ASN A 244 -2.80 -2.21 18.47
CA ASN A 244 -2.44 -3.47 19.14
C ASN A 244 -1.68 -4.42 18.20
N ASN A 245 -0.52 -3.96 17.72
CA ASN A 245 0.41 -4.74 16.92
C ASN A 245 1.83 -4.60 17.53
N ARG A 246 2.88 -4.82 16.74
CA ARG A 246 4.29 -4.77 17.16
C ARG A 246 5.11 -3.86 16.24
N ILE A 247 4.48 -2.80 15.74
CA ILE A 247 5.08 -1.87 14.77
C ILE A 247 5.99 -0.90 15.51
N SER A 248 7.18 -0.67 14.97
CA SER A 248 8.10 0.37 15.46
C SER A 248 8.51 1.34 14.36
N ASP A 249 8.69 0.83 13.13
CA ASP A 249 9.00 1.62 11.94
C ASP A 249 7.73 1.95 11.16
N ILE A 250 7.48 3.24 10.95
CA ILE A 250 6.36 3.76 10.17
C ILE A 250 6.79 4.55 8.92
N GLN A 251 8.06 4.47 8.51
CA GLN A 251 8.55 5.07 7.26
C GLN A 251 7.71 4.71 6.03
N PRO A 252 7.18 3.48 5.87
CA PRO A 252 6.30 3.13 4.76
C PRO A 252 5.05 4.00 4.62
N LEU A 253 4.60 4.69 5.68
CA LEU A 253 3.40 5.52 5.64
C LEU A 253 3.64 6.91 5.05
N SER A 254 4.89 7.35 4.90
CA SER A 254 5.28 8.74 4.60
C SER A 254 4.63 9.38 3.36
N ASN A 255 4.26 8.57 2.38
CA ASN A 255 3.69 9.03 1.10
C ASN A 255 2.18 8.74 0.96
N LEU A 256 1.52 8.23 2.00
CA LEU A 256 0.08 7.92 1.97
C LEU A 256 -0.77 9.18 2.20
N VAL A 257 -0.56 10.20 1.38
CA VAL A 257 -1.09 11.56 1.59
C VAL A 257 -2.62 11.65 1.58
N ASN A 258 -3.33 10.63 1.07
CA ASN A 258 -4.79 10.55 1.11
C ASN A 258 -5.34 10.06 2.47
N MET A 259 -4.47 9.72 3.42
CA MET A 259 -4.86 9.21 4.73
C MET A 259 -5.65 10.26 5.52
N GLU A 260 -6.85 9.92 5.96
CA GLU A 260 -7.70 10.76 6.81
C GLU A 260 -7.83 10.23 8.23
N TRP A 261 -7.80 8.90 8.39
CA TRP A 261 -7.93 8.24 9.69
C TRP A 261 -6.79 7.26 9.89
N LEU A 262 -5.97 7.50 10.92
CA LEU A 262 -4.85 6.65 11.26
C LEU A 262 -4.87 6.30 12.75
N ASP A 263 -5.03 5.01 13.03
CA ASP A 263 -4.88 4.46 14.39
C ASP A 263 -3.68 3.51 14.44
N LEU A 264 -2.67 3.92 15.20
CA LEU A 264 -1.44 3.19 15.47
C LEU A 264 -1.24 2.97 16.98
N SER A 265 -2.30 3.06 17.77
CA SER A 265 -2.22 2.91 19.22
C SER A 265 -1.75 1.52 19.65
N ASN A 266 -1.12 1.42 20.82
CA ASN A 266 -0.61 0.16 21.37
C ASN A 266 0.39 -0.53 20.41
N ASN A 267 1.43 0.19 20.04
CA ASN A 267 2.57 -0.28 19.24
C ASN A 267 3.88 0.09 19.95
N GLN A 268 5.00 0.07 19.24
CA GLN A 268 6.35 0.35 19.74
C GLN A 268 7.00 1.51 18.98
N ILE A 269 6.19 2.48 18.55
CA ILE A 269 6.63 3.58 17.68
C ILE A 269 7.32 4.64 18.53
N GLY A 270 8.53 5.03 18.13
CA GLY A 270 9.26 6.17 18.72
C GLY A 270 9.37 7.35 17.76
N ASP A 271 9.74 7.07 16.51
CA ASP A 271 9.88 8.08 15.45
C ASP A 271 8.57 8.27 14.68
N ILE A 272 8.07 9.50 14.68
CA ILE A 272 6.85 9.89 13.95
C ILE A 272 7.09 10.90 12.82
N ASN A 273 8.35 11.15 12.43
CA ASN A 273 8.69 11.97 11.27
C ASN A 273 7.95 11.58 9.98
N PRO A 274 7.69 10.30 9.68
CA PRO A 274 6.90 9.91 8.50
C PRO A 274 5.51 10.53 8.44
N LEU A 275 4.94 10.99 9.56
CA LEU A 275 3.61 11.58 9.60
C LEU A 275 3.58 13.05 9.16
N ALA A 276 4.73 13.71 8.99
CA ALA A 276 4.81 15.14 8.69
C ALA A 276 4.10 15.53 7.38
N ASN A 277 4.10 14.65 6.38
CA ASN A 277 3.52 14.92 5.06
C ASN A 277 2.07 14.43 4.90
N LEU A 278 1.49 13.79 5.92
CA LEU A 278 0.11 13.29 5.87
C LEU A 278 -0.89 14.40 6.17
N THR A 279 -1.01 15.34 5.22
CA THR A 279 -1.74 16.61 5.41
C THR A 279 -3.27 16.43 5.39
N ASN A 280 -3.80 15.32 4.88
CA ASN A 280 -5.24 15.06 4.90
C ASN A 280 -5.76 14.45 6.21
N LEU A 281 -4.87 14.12 7.17
CA LEU A 281 -5.25 13.52 8.45
C LEU A 281 -6.33 14.34 9.13
N LYS A 282 -7.42 13.66 9.52
CA LYS A 282 -8.54 14.16 10.33
C LYS A 282 -8.45 13.63 11.75
N TRP A 283 -8.08 12.37 11.88
CA TRP A 283 -7.97 11.65 13.15
C TRP A 283 -6.65 10.88 13.18
N LEU A 284 -5.83 11.18 14.19
CA LEU A 284 -4.55 10.52 14.44
C LEU A 284 -4.50 10.01 15.88
N ILE A 285 -4.45 8.69 16.04
CA ILE A 285 -4.42 8.03 17.35
C ILE A 285 -3.10 7.28 17.50
N LEU A 286 -2.28 7.73 18.44
CA LEU A 286 -0.93 7.26 18.75
C LEU A 286 -0.75 6.86 20.23
N ASN A 287 -1.85 6.70 20.96
CA ASN A 287 -1.84 6.34 22.38
C ASN A 287 -1.02 5.06 22.64
N ASN A 288 -0.33 4.96 23.77
CA ASN A 288 0.47 3.80 24.19
C ASN A 288 1.55 3.42 23.15
N ASN A 289 2.50 4.32 22.95
CA ASN A 289 3.68 4.11 22.11
C ASN A 289 4.94 4.58 22.90
N GLN A 290 6.06 4.78 22.22
CA GLN A 290 7.35 5.19 22.80
C GLN A 290 7.79 6.56 22.27
N ILE A 291 6.84 7.43 21.92
CA ILE A 291 7.10 8.73 21.29
C ILE A 291 7.62 9.71 22.34
N SER A 292 8.74 10.37 22.06
CA SER A 292 9.34 11.40 22.91
C SER A 292 9.62 12.72 22.18
N ASP A 293 9.20 12.84 20.92
CA ASP A 293 9.33 14.05 20.11
C ASP A 293 8.12 14.14 19.17
N ILE A 294 7.38 15.24 19.25
CA ILE A 294 6.20 15.52 18.41
C ILE A 294 6.38 16.69 17.42
N SER A 295 7.61 17.15 17.19
CA SER A 295 7.91 18.22 16.23
C SER A 295 7.41 17.93 14.81
N ALA A 296 7.37 16.65 14.41
CA ALA A 296 6.78 16.21 13.15
C ALA A 296 5.29 16.60 13.00
N LEU A 297 4.53 16.59 14.10
CA LEU A 297 3.10 16.97 14.09
C LEU A 297 2.94 18.48 13.94
N VAL A 298 3.84 19.27 14.52
CA VAL A 298 3.86 20.73 14.33
C VAL A 298 4.18 21.08 12.88
N SER A 299 5.15 20.37 12.27
CA SER A 299 5.55 20.53 10.87
C SER A 299 4.47 20.10 9.87
N ASN A 300 3.53 19.22 10.28
CA ASN A 300 2.42 18.82 9.44
C ASN A 300 1.46 19.99 9.21
N ALA A 301 1.49 20.58 8.01
CA ALA A 301 0.67 21.73 7.63
C ALA A 301 -0.85 21.45 7.62
N GLY A 302 -1.25 20.18 7.52
CA GLY A 302 -2.65 19.76 7.47
C GLY A 302 -3.37 19.66 8.82
N LEU A 303 -2.62 19.53 9.92
CA LEU A 303 -3.17 19.44 11.28
C LEU A 303 -3.64 20.81 11.81
N GLY A 304 -4.87 21.20 11.48
CA GLY A 304 -5.49 22.45 11.93
C GLY A 304 -6.82 22.27 12.67
N LYS A 305 -7.69 23.27 12.54
CA LYS A 305 -8.99 23.32 13.23
C LYS A 305 -9.85 22.11 12.91
N GLY A 306 -10.41 21.50 13.96
CA GLY A 306 -11.35 20.36 13.83
C GLY A 306 -10.67 19.00 13.63
N LYS A 307 -9.34 18.95 13.65
CA LYS A 307 -8.54 17.73 13.63
C LYS A 307 -8.34 17.20 15.04
N LEU A 308 -8.25 15.88 15.19
CA LEU A 308 -7.98 15.22 16.47
C LEU A 308 -6.62 14.53 16.43
N VAL A 309 -5.83 14.75 17.47
CA VAL A 309 -4.59 14.04 17.73
C VAL A 309 -4.60 13.50 19.17
N GLU A 310 -4.35 12.21 19.33
CA GLU A 310 -4.18 11.56 20.63
C GLU A 310 -2.84 10.85 20.73
N PHE A 311 -2.10 11.08 21.81
CA PHE A 311 -0.82 10.40 22.10
C PHE A 311 -0.59 10.21 23.60
N ARG A 312 -1.65 9.89 24.35
CA ARG A 312 -1.55 9.54 25.78
C ARG A 312 -0.62 8.36 26.00
N ASN A 313 -0.01 8.30 27.17
CA ASN A 313 0.89 7.21 27.57
C ASN A 313 2.04 7.02 26.57
N ASN A 314 2.72 8.12 26.25
CA ASN A 314 3.98 8.17 25.53
C ASN A 314 5.10 8.69 26.46
N LEU A 315 6.28 8.93 25.93
CA LEU A 315 7.49 9.31 26.68
C LEU A 315 7.79 10.82 26.58
N LEU A 316 6.75 11.64 26.44
CA LEU A 316 6.89 13.10 26.31
C LEU A 316 7.28 13.77 27.62
N ASP A 317 8.10 14.82 27.53
CA ASP A 317 8.37 15.70 28.65
C ASP A 317 7.25 16.71 28.81
N LEU A 318 6.36 16.50 29.78
CA LEU A 318 5.23 17.40 30.04
C LEU A 318 5.53 18.49 31.09
N SER A 319 6.81 18.72 31.41
CA SER A 319 7.19 19.79 32.33
C SER A 319 6.93 21.18 31.72
N PRO A 320 6.57 22.20 32.54
CA PRO A 320 6.34 23.54 32.04
C PRO A 320 7.56 24.11 31.29
N GLY A 321 7.36 24.51 30.04
CA GLY A 321 8.41 25.10 29.19
C GLY A 321 9.20 24.11 28.34
N SER A 322 8.97 22.80 28.47
CA SER A 322 9.57 21.79 27.59
C SER A 322 9.17 22.00 26.12
N ASP A 323 9.97 21.49 25.20
CA ASP A 323 9.68 21.56 23.76
C ASP A 323 8.37 20.82 23.42
N ASP A 324 8.10 19.68 24.05
CA ASP A 324 6.86 18.93 23.85
C ASP A 324 5.62 19.72 24.30
N MET A 325 5.69 20.43 25.43
CA MET A 325 4.60 21.29 25.88
C MET A 325 4.38 22.48 24.93
N GLN A 326 5.45 23.10 24.43
CA GLN A 326 5.35 24.17 23.43
C GLN A 326 4.76 23.65 22.10
N ASN A 327 5.13 22.45 21.68
CA ASN A 327 4.59 21.79 20.49
C ASN A 327 3.08 21.49 20.65
N ILE A 328 2.66 21.01 21.82
CA ILE A 328 1.25 20.81 22.18
C ILE A 328 0.46 22.13 22.10
N GLU A 329 1.00 23.21 22.67
CA GLU A 329 0.38 24.53 22.65
C GLU A 329 0.26 25.07 21.22
N THR A 330 1.29 24.85 20.40
CA THR A 330 1.29 25.20 18.98
C THR A 330 0.17 24.48 18.23
N LEU A 331 0.01 23.17 18.41
CA LEU A 331 -1.09 22.40 17.81
C LEU A 331 -2.47 22.91 18.26
N ARG A 332 -2.64 23.18 19.56
CA ARG A 332 -3.89 23.73 20.11
C ARG A 332 -4.21 25.11 19.54
N SER A 333 -3.21 25.97 19.37
CA SER A 333 -3.38 27.31 18.78
C SER A 333 -3.90 27.25 17.34
N ARG A 334 -3.56 26.18 16.59
CA ARG A 334 -4.09 25.88 15.25
C ARG A 334 -5.51 25.32 15.25
N GLY A 335 -6.10 25.09 16.43
CA GLY A 335 -7.44 24.52 16.61
C GLY A 335 -7.49 22.99 16.58
N VAL A 336 -6.33 22.31 16.71
CA VAL A 336 -6.26 20.86 16.84
C VAL A 336 -6.75 20.47 18.24
N THR A 337 -7.62 19.47 18.32
CA THR A 337 -7.95 18.84 19.60
C THR A 337 -6.82 17.88 19.97
N VAL A 338 -6.05 18.20 21.00
CA VAL A 338 -4.91 17.40 21.45
C VAL A 338 -5.22 16.72 22.78
N ARG A 339 -5.00 15.40 22.83
CA ARG A 339 -5.16 14.55 24.02
C ARG A 339 -3.84 13.84 24.32
N TYR A 340 -3.22 14.14 25.46
CA TYR A 340 -1.88 13.69 25.83
C TYR A 340 -1.79 13.30 27.30
#